data_AF-A0A166X242-F1
#
_entry.id   AF-A0A166X242-F1
#
_cell.length_a   1.000
_cell.length_b   1.000
_cell.length_c   1.000
_cell.angle_alpha   90.00
_cell.angle_beta   90.00
_cell.angle_gamma   90.00
#
_symmetry.space_group_name_H-M   'P 1'
#
loop_
_entity.id
_entity.type
_entity.pdbx_description
1 polymer ?
#
loop_
_entity_poly.entity_id
_entity_poly.type
_entity_poly.pdbx_seq_one_letter_code
_entity_poly.pdbx_strand_id
1 'polypeptide(L)'
;MLGLPSSAGPTYMVPGSVNGIAILHPSVLILTKLKRWAVNYTSTRPKTIRKNRSDQKDIEFMINWLSGEKMLIGFDSYQGKSKGELLAMVRQYHDRFLDNEVLTGSLKSLMQPDEWTEMLRLPMTEQESTIPPVD
;
A
#
# COMPACT_ATOMS: atom_id res chain seq x y z
N MET A 1 -13.56 10.62 -3.22
CA MET A 1 -13.54 9.49 -4.17
C MET A 1 -13.25 8.19 -3.41
N LEU A 2 -14.01 7.12 -3.64
CA LEU A 2 -13.94 5.86 -2.85
C LEU A 2 -12.68 4.99 -3.09
N GLY A 3 -11.76 5.40 -3.98
CA GLY A 3 -10.51 4.70 -4.23
C GLY A 3 -10.65 3.35 -4.95
N LEU A 4 -11.84 3.05 -5.48
CA LEU A 4 -12.10 1.83 -6.24
C LEU A 4 -11.33 1.87 -7.58
N PRO A 5 -10.77 0.74 -8.03
CA PRO A 5 -10.12 0.65 -9.34
C PRO A 5 -11.14 0.86 -10.48
N SER A 6 -10.66 1.36 -11.62
CA SER A 6 -11.50 1.62 -12.80
C SER A 6 -12.04 0.33 -13.44
N SER A 7 -11.42 -0.81 -13.14
CA SER A 7 -11.84 -2.15 -13.52
C SER A 7 -11.60 -3.15 -12.39
N ALA A 8 -12.50 -4.11 -12.21
CA ALA A 8 -12.33 -5.22 -11.27
C ALA A 8 -11.41 -6.29 -11.87
N GLY A 9 -10.11 -6.06 -11.86
CA GLY A 9 -9.13 -7.03 -12.34
C GLY A 9 -7.69 -6.67 -11.96
N PRO A 10 -6.76 -7.62 -11.97
CA PRO A 10 -6.95 -9.07 -12.16
C PRO A 10 -7.63 -9.73 -10.95
N THR A 11 -8.25 -10.89 -11.15
CA THR A 11 -8.90 -11.67 -10.07
C THR A 11 -8.04 -12.86 -9.64
N TYR A 12 -8.23 -13.31 -8.40
CA TYR A 12 -7.59 -14.47 -7.79
C TYR A 12 -8.66 -15.44 -7.30
N MET A 13 -8.53 -16.70 -7.68
CA MET A 13 -9.41 -17.77 -7.21
C MET A 13 -8.88 -18.29 -5.89
N VAL A 14 -9.67 -18.16 -4.83
CA VAL A 14 -9.25 -18.61 -3.48
C VAL A 14 -9.11 -20.14 -3.46
N PRO A 15 -7.91 -20.69 -3.20
CA PRO A 15 -7.72 -22.13 -3.10
C PRO A 15 -8.62 -22.72 -2.00
N GLY A 16 -9.30 -23.84 -2.28
CA GLY A 16 -10.19 -24.51 -1.33
C GLY A 16 -11.58 -23.87 -1.16
N SER A 17 -11.93 -22.85 -1.95
CA SER A 17 -13.29 -22.31 -1.98
C SER A 17 -14.25 -23.26 -2.71
N VAL A 18 -15.24 -23.80 -1.99
CA VAL A 18 -16.23 -24.79 -2.49
C VAL A 18 -16.99 -24.29 -3.73
N ASN A 19 -17.19 -22.97 -3.86
CA ASN A 19 -17.90 -22.34 -4.98
C ASN A 19 -17.01 -21.47 -5.87
N GLY A 20 -15.68 -21.51 -5.70
CA GLY A 20 -14.75 -20.71 -6.49
C GLY A 20 -14.99 -19.19 -6.36
N ILE A 21 -14.79 -18.63 -5.16
CA ILE A 21 -14.89 -17.18 -4.98
C ILE A 21 -13.70 -16.49 -5.67
N ALA A 22 -14.00 -15.70 -6.70
CA ALA A 22 -13.05 -14.78 -7.32
C ALA A 22 -12.97 -13.48 -6.51
N ILE A 23 -11.77 -13.15 -6.03
CA ILE A 23 -11.50 -11.86 -5.36
C ILE A 23 -10.59 -11.01 -6.24
N LEU A 24 -10.47 -9.70 -5.94
CA LEU A 24 -9.39 -8.91 -6.51
C LEU A 24 -8.04 -9.53 -6.13
N HIS A 25 -7.13 -9.65 -7.09
CA HIS A 25 -5.86 -10.33 -6.87
C HIS A 25 -5.09 -9.68 -5.70
N PRO A 26 -4.60 -10.46 -4.71
CA PRO A 26 -3.93 -9.92 -3.53
C PRO A 26 -2.76 -8.99 -3.85
N SER A 27 -1.98 -9.30 -4.88
CA SER A 27 -0.88 -8.44 -5.37
C SER A 27 -1.31 -7.03 -5.78
N VAL A 28 -2.60 -6.83 -6.09
CA VAL A 28 -3.20 -5.55 -6.48
C VAL A 28 -4.05 -4.98 -5.34
N LEU A 29 -4.67 -5.83 -4.53
CA LEU A 29 -5.47 -5.42 -3.38
C LEU A 29 -4.66 -4.61 -2.37
N ILE A 30 -3.37 -4.91 -2.16
CA ILE A 30 -2.50 -4.17 -1.22
C ILE A 30 -2.36 -2.70 -1.65
N LEU A 31 -2.29 -2.44 -2.95
CA LEU A 31 -2.18 -1.10 -3.51
C LEU A 31 -3.44 -0.27 -3.23
N THR A 32 -4.61 -0.91 -3.15
CA THR A 32 -5.85 -0.21 -2.77
C THR A 32 -5.81 0.28 -1.32
N LYS A 33 -5.20 -0.50 -0.42
CA LYS A 33 -5.04 -0.17 0.99
C LYS A 33 -3.96 0.89 1.19
N LEU A 34 -2.80 0.71 0.55
CA LEU A 34 -1.71 1.68 0.54
C LEU A 34 -2.19 3.05 0.06
N LYS A 35 -2.93 3.11 -1.04
CA LYS A 35 -3.52 4.35 -1.54
C LYS A 35 -4.42 5.02 -0.51
N ARG A 36 -5.30 4.26 0.15
CA ARG A 36 -6.21 4.81 1.15
C ARG A 36 -5.46 5.30 2.38
N TRP A 37 -4.44 4.57 2.81
CA TRP A 37 -3.58 4.95 3.93
C TRP A 37 -2.78 6.23 3.61
N ALA A 38 -2.11 6.26 2.46
CA ALA A 38 -1.29 7.38 1.99
C ALA A 38 -2.07 8.70 1.89
N VAL A 39 -3.35 8.65 1.50
CA VAL A 39 -4.21 9.85 1.42
C VAL A 39 -4.59 10.38 2.80
N ASN A 40 -4.59 9.55 3.84
CA ASN A 40 -5.20 9.86 5.14
C ASN A 40 -4.21 9.89 6.31
N TYR A 41 -2.93 9.56 6.10
CA TYR A 41 -1.99 9.34 7.21
C TYR A 41 -1.66 10.60 8.04
N THR A 42 -1.81 11.79 7.48
CA THR A 42 -1.64 13.08 8.18
C THR A 42 -2.94 13.64 8.76
N SER A 43 -4.08 12.98 8.56
CA SER A 43 -5.36 13.49 9.03
C SER A 43 -5.45 13.57 10.54
N THR A 44 -5.89 14.71 11.07
CA THR A 44 -6.16 14.95 12.50
C THR A 44 -7.59 14.59 12.93
N ARG A 45 -8.49 14.31 11.98
CA ARG A 45 -9.90 13.97 12.27
C ARG A 45 -10.02 12.59 12.92
N PRO A 46 -10.68 12.44 14.10
CA PRO A 46 -10.71 11.18 14.85
C PRO A 46 -11.19 9.95 14.08
N LYS A 47 -12.26 10.09 13.29
CA LYS A 47 -12.80 9.00 12.46
C LYS A 47 -11.79 8.55 11.40
N THR A 48 -11.12 9.50 10.76
CA THR A 48 -10.10 9.23 9.74
C THR A 48 -8.86 8.59 10.35
N ILE A 49 -8.40 9.04 11.53
CA ILE A 49 -7.28 8.41 12.25
C ILE A 49 -7.57 6.93 12.54
N ARG A 50 -8.76 6.64 13.08
CA ARG A 50 -9.17 5.27 13.36
C ARG A 50 -9.22 4.42 12.08
N LYS A 51 -9.72 5.00 10.97
CA LYS A 51 -9.74 4.31 9.68
C LYS A 51 -8.34 4.08 9.14
N ASN A 52 -7.45 5.06 9.22
CA ASN A 52 -6.07 4.95 8.79
C ASN A 52 -5.31 3.86 9.56
N ARG A 53 -5.52 3.76 10.88
CA ARG A 53 -4.97 2.66 11.70
C ARG A 53 -5.49 1.29 11.26
N SER A 54 -6.76 1.21 10.85
CA SER A 54 -7.32 -0.02 10.28
C SER A 54 -6.69 -0.36 8.93
N ASP A 55 -6.51 0.64 8.06
CA ASP A 55 -5.88 0.43 6.75
C ASP A 55 -4.40 0.03 6.92
N GLN A 56 -3.68 0.56 7.91
CA GLN A 56 -2.32 0.12 8.27
C GLN A 56 -2.30 -1.37 8.67
N LYS A 57 -3.18 -1.80 9.57
CA LYS A 57 -3.27 -3.21 9.98
C LYS A 57 -3.59 -4.14 8.81
N ASP A 58 -4.47 -3.69 7.91
CA ASP A 58 -4.77 -4.44 6.68
C ASP A 58 -3.51 -4.57 5.80
N ILE A 59 -2.71 -3.50 5.65
CA ILE A 59 -1.46 -3.53 4.88
C ILE A 59 -0.44 -4.48 5.52
N GLU A 60 -0.21 -4.39 6.82
CA GLU A 60 0.70 -5.29 7.55
C GLU A 60 0.29 -6.76 7.40
N PHE A 61 -1.00 -7.06 7.53
CA PHE A 61 -1.54 -8.39 7.29
C PHE A 61 -1.25 -8.86 5.85
N MET A 62 -1.49 -7.99 4.87
CA MET A 62 -1.26 -8.31 3.47
C MET A 62 0.22 -8.53 3.14
N ILE A 63 1.13 -7.74 3.73
CA ILE A 63 2.57 -7.94 3.56
C ILE A 63 2.98 -9.33 4.04
N ASN A 64 2.52 -9.72 5.24
CA ASN A 64 2.82 -11.04 5.79
C ASN A 64 2.23 -12.16 4.94
N TRP A 65 0.97 -12.02 4.50
CA TRP A 65 0.30 -13.01 3.68
C TRP A 65 0.98 -13.18 2.31
N LEU A 66 1.26 -12.08 1.61
CA LEU A 66 1.95 -12.11 0.31
C LEU A 66 3.35 -12.73 0.42
N SER A 67 4.07 -12.45 1.51
CA SER A 67 5.38 -13.04 1.78
C SER A 67 5.29 -14.56 1.95
N GLY A 68 4.29 -15.04 2.71
CA GLY A 68 4.02 -16.47 2.87
C GLY A 68 3.68 -17.17 1.54
N GLU A 69 2.93 -16.50 0.68
CA GLU A 69 2.55 -17.00 -0.65
C GLU A 69 3.62 -16.76 -1.73
N LYS A 70 4.76 -16.14 -1.37
CA LYS A 70 5.83 -15.73 -2.31
C LYS A 70 5.30 -14.90 -3.50
N MET A 71 4.34 -14.03 -3.22
CA MET A 71 3.65 -13.23 -4.23
C MET A 71 4.14 -11.78 -4.20
N LEU A 72 4.60 -11.29 -5.34
CA LEU A 72 5.03 -9.90 -5.50
C LEU A 72 3.84 -8.95 -5.70
N ILE A 73 4.05 -7.68 -5.38
CA ILE A 73 3.10 -6.59 -5.65
C ILE A 73 2.98 -6.39 -7.16
N GLY A 74 1.74 -6.35 -7.65
CA GLY A 74 1.45 -6.23 -9.08
C GLY A 74 1.21 -4.79 -9.49
N PHE A 75 2.26 -3.96 -9.51
CA PHE A 75 2.14 -2.52 -9.85
C PHE A 75 1.50 -2.28 -11.21
N ASP A 76 1.96 -3.00 -12.25
CA ASP A 76 1.48 -2.84 -13.63
C ASP A 76 0.04 -3.34 -13.82
N SER A 77 -0.44 -4.19 -12.91
CA SER A 77 -1.79 -4.74 -12.93
C SER A 77 -2.84 -3.81 -12.31
N TYR A 78 -2.42 -2.72 -11.64
CA TYR A 78 -3.36 -1.80 -11.00
C TYR A 78 -3.89 -0.74 -11.98
N GLN A 79 -5.17 -0.85 -12.33
CA GLN A 79 -5.86 0.10 -13.20
C GLN A 79 -6.46 1.25 -12.36
N GLY A 80 -5.66 2.28 -12.10
CA GLY A 80 -6.15 3.48 -11.41
C GLY A 80 -5.10 4.52 -11.01
N LYS A 81 -3.81 4.19 -11.12
CA LYS A 81 -2.65 5.08 -10.93
C LYS A 81 -1.49 4.57 -11.77
N SER A 82 -0.60 5.46 -12.16
CA SER A 82 0.68 5.06 -12.77
C SER A 82 1.56 4.32 -11.76
N LYS A 83 2.49 3.49 -12.26
CA LYS A 83 3.50 2.82 -11.42
C LYS A 83 4.26 3.80 -10.53
N GLY A 84 4.70 4.93 -11.07
CA GLY A 84 5.41 5.97 -10.31
C GLY A 84 4.60 6.53 -9.14
N GLU A 85 3.30 6.81 -9.33
CA GLU A 85 2.43 7.25 -8.22
C GLU A 85 2.25 6.17 -7.15
N LEU A 86 2.19 4.89 -7.55
CA LEU A 86 2.09 3.77 -6.61
C LEU A 86 3.39 3.60 -5.82
N LEU A 87 4.54 3.68 -6.49
CA LEU A 87 5.85 3.66 -5.84
C LEU A 87 6.00 4.82 -4.85
N ALA A 88 5.50 6.02 -5.17
CA ALA A 88 5.49 7.14 -4.24
C ALA A 88 4.67 6.84 -2.95
N MET A 89 3.55 6.13 -3.08
CA MET A 89 2.74 5.70 -1.93
C MET A 89 3.43 4.64 -1.09
N VAL A 90 4.11 3.68 -1.75
CA VAL A 90 4.94 2.68 -1.05
C VAL A 90 6.10 3.37 -0.34
N ARG A 91 6.74 4.35 -0.99
CA ARG A 91 7.83 5.15 -0.40
C ARG A 91 7.38 5.87 0.86
N GLN A 92 6.22 6.50 0.83
CA GLN A 92 5.65 7.17 1.99
C GLN A 92 5.36 6.21 3.14
N TYR A 93 4.87 5.00 2.85
CA TYR A 93 4.67 3.95 3.85
C TYR A 93 6.00 3.47 4.42
N HIS A 94 6.98 3.18 3.56
CA HIS A 94 8.35 2.80 3.93
C HIS A 94 8.98 3.84 4.87
N ASP A 95 8.98 5.11 4.49
CA ASP A 95 9.62 6.19 5.26
C ASP A 95 8.95 6.37 6.62
N ARG A 96 7.63 6.17 6.71
CA ARG A 96 6.90 6.24 7.98
C ARG A 96 7.30 5.14 8.96
N PHE A 97 7.74 3.99 8.47
CA PHE A 97 8.10 2.82 9.27
C PHE A 97 9.55 2.40 9.08
N LEU A 98 10.43 3.35 8.71
CA LEU A 98 11.83 3.09 8.39
C LEU A 98 12.55 2.32 9.52
N ASP A 99 12.24 2.68 10.77
CA ASP A 99 12.83 2.07 11.97
C ASP A 99 12.31 0.64 12.25
N ASN A 100 11.29 0.18 11.54
CA ASN A 100 10.78 -1.19 11.65
C ASN A 100 11.40 -2.07 10.58
N GLU A 101 12.62 -2.55 10.85
CA GLU A 101 13.42 -3.38 9.93
C GLU A 101 12.70 -4.65 9.44
N VAL A 102 11.86 -5.25 10.30
CA VAL A 102 11.10 -6.46 9.94
C VAL A 102 10.05 -6.12 8.89
N LEU A 103 9.31 -5.04 9.11
CA LEU A 103 8.27 -4.59 8.17
C LEU A 103 8.88 -4.08 6.86
N THR A 104 9.95 -3.29 6.92
CA THR A 104 10.62 -2.75 5.72
C THR A 104 11.31 -3.86 4.93
N GLY A 105 11.96 -4.81 5.60
CA GLY A 105 12.54 -6.01 4.98
C GLY A 105 11.48 -6.87 4.30
N SER A 106 10.32 -7.05 4.94
CA SER A 106 9.20 -7.79 4.36
C SER A 106 8.59 -7.04 3.18
N LEU A 107 8.44 -5.72 3.25
CA LEU A 107 7.94 -4.92 2.13
C LEU A 107 8.89 -4.99 0.92
N LYS A 108 10.21 -4.95 1.17
CA LYS A 108 11.24 -5.07 0.14
C LYS A 108 11.16 -6.41 -0.60
N SER A 109 10.89 -7.51 0.10
CA SER A 109 10.83 -8.84 -0.54
C SER A 109 9.61 -9.01 -1.45
N LEU A 110 8.60 -8.13 -1.36
CA LEU A 110 7.40 -8.15 -2.19
C LEU A 110 7.52 -7.31 -3.46
N MET A 111 8.68 -6.69 -3.70
CA MET A 111 8.93 -5.83 -4.86
C MET A 111 10.05 -6.41 -5.70
N GLN A 112 10.01 -6.12 -7.01
CA GLN A 112 11.17 -6.42 -7.84
C GLN A 112 12.36 -5.53 -7.43
N PRO A 113 13.62 -5.97 -7.63
CA PRO A 113 14.79 -5.19 -7.22
C PRO A 113 14.89 -3.80 -7.88
N ASP A 114 14.47 -3.70 -9.14
CA ASP A 114 14.41 -2.43 -9.89
C ASP A 114 13.33 -1.51 -9.33
N GLU A 115 12.15 -2.04 -8.98
CA GLU A 115 11.06 -1.28 -8.35
C GLU A 115 11.45 -0.71 -7.00
N TRP A 116 12.14 -1.51 -6.18
CA TRP A 116 12.66 -1.05 -4.89
C TRP A 116 13.67 0.09 -5.08
N THR A 117 14.55 -0.06 -6.05
CA THR A 117 15.56 0.95 -6.38
C THR A 117 14.90 2.23 -6.93
N GLU A 118 13.90 2.09 -7.80
CA GLU A 118 13.12 3.21 -8.35
C GLU A 118 12.38 3.96 -7.24
N MET A 119 11.70 3.24 -6.34
CA MET A 119 11.03 3.82 -5.17
C MET A 119 12.00 4.62 -4.29
N LEU A 120 13.21 4.10 -4.05
CA LEU A 120 14.22 4.79 -3.25
C LEU A 120 14.79 6.05 -3.91
N ARG A 121 14.72 6.15 -5.24
CA ARG A 121 15.13 7.36 -5.99
C ARG A 121 14.09 8.48 -5.97
N LEU A 122 12.84 8.18 -5.62
CA LEU A 122 11.82 9.19 -5.46
C LEU A 122 12.19 10.15 -4.31
N PRO A 123 11.83 11.44 -4.41
CA PRO A 123 12.06 12.39 -3.33
C PRO A 123 11.36 11.91 -2.05
N MET A 124 11.99 12.14 -0.90
CA MET A 124 11.33 11.88 0.38
C MET A 124 10.09 12.76 0.48
N THR A 125 8.99 12.18 0.95
CA THR A 125 7.79 12.97 1.21
C THR A 125 8.08 13.84 2.43
N GLU A 126 8.29 15.14 2.22
CA GLU A 126 8.41 16.10 3.31
C GLU A 126 7.17 15.97 4.20
N GLN A 127 7.39 15.76 5.50
CA GLN A 127 6.32 15.95 6.46
C GLN A 127 5.93 17.43 6.36
N GLU A 128 4.70 17.72 5.89
CA GLU A 128 4.16 19.08 6.02
C GLU A 128 4.26 19.45 7.50
N SER A 129 5.18 20.35 7.79
CA SER A 129 5.46 20.86 9.12
C SER A 129 4.18 21.48 9.66
N THR A 130 3.66 20.93 10.74
CA THR A 130 2.51 21.50 11.46
C THR A 130 2.96 22.72 12.25
N ILE A 131 3.46 23.76 11.60
CA ILE A 131 3.59 25.08 12.21
C ILE A 131 2.20 25.72 12.07
N PRO A 132 1.44 25.91 13.17
CA PRO A 132 0.20 26.64 13.10
C PRO A 132 0.48 28.07 12.63
N PRO A 133 -0.46 28.74 11.94
CA PRO A 133 -0.33 30.16 11.63
C PRO A 133 -0.07 30.91 12.94
N VAL A 134 0.97 31.74 12.96
CA VAL A 134 1.18 32.71 14.03
C VAL A 134 0.20 33.84 13.74
N ASP A 135 -0.75 34.05 14.66
CA ASP A 135 -1.62 35.24 14.68
C ASP A 135 -0.79 36.51 14.96
#